data_AF-A0A6J4SRW7-F1
#
_entry.id   AF-A0A6J4SRW7-F1
#
_cell.length_a   1.000
_cell.length_b   1.000
_cell.length_c   1.000
_cell.angle_alpha   90.00
_cell.angle_beta   90.00
_cell.angle_gamma   90.00
#
_symmetry.space_group_name_H-M   'P 1'
#
loop_
_entity.id
_entity.type
_entity.pdbx_description
1 polymer ?
#
loop_
_entity_poly.entity_id
_entity_poly.type
_entity_poly.pdbx_seq_one_letter_code
_entity_poly.pdbx_strand_id
1 'polypeptide(L)'
;MIDRYAAMFDRLAQAGEGAFGAFVMLGDPTPDASAAILDALVDGGADMVEVGIPFSDPIADGPVIQAAAVRALRAGTTTAVCFDLLRAFRSRHPHVPVGILTYANLVANRGRDAFYAACAEAGVDSVLVADAPTLEAEPYAAAARMHEVAHVMIAATNTPEAVLSRVAELGRGYTY
;
A
#
# COMPACT_ATOMS: atom_id res chain seq x y z
N MET A 1 -11.04 13.32 8.13
CA MET A 1 -11.37 12.11 7.35
C MET A 1 -11.57 10.94 8.31
N ILE A 2 -12.33 9.89 7.96
CA ILE A 2 -12.40 8.67 8.81
C ILE A 2 -11.12 7.87 8.58
N ASP A 3 -10.39 7.53 9.65
CA ASP A 3 -9.29 6.58 9.59
C ASP A 3 -9.85 5.15 9.43
N ARG A 4 -9.68 4.57 8.24
CA ARG A 4 -10.25 3.25 7.91
C ARG A 4 -9.54 2.11 8.64
N TYR A 5 -8.25 2.23 8.93
CA TYR A 5 -7.52 1.22 9.68
C TYR A 5 -8.02 1.18 11.12
N ALA A 6 -8.14 2.34 11.77
CA ALA A 6 -8.67 2.41 13.13
C ALA A 6 -10.08 1.80 13.22
N ALA A 7 -10.98 2.19 12.30
CA ALA A 7 -12.33 1.63 12.26
C ALA A 7 -12.36 0.11 12.01
N MET A 8 -11.47 -0.40 11.15
CA MET A 8 -11.31 -1.83 10.90
C MET A 8 -10.82 -2.58 12.15
N PHE A 9 -9.75 -2.10 12.79
CA PHE A 9 -9.20 -2.74 13.99
C PHE A 9 -10.18 -2.70 15.17
N ASP A 10 -10.90 -1.59 15.37
CA ASP A 10 -11.92 -1.49 16.42
C ASP A 10 -13.06 -2.51 16.21
N ARG A 11 -13.55 -2.64 14.97
CA ARG A 11 -14.58 -3.62 14.60
C ARG A 11 -14.10 -5.06 14.87
N LEU A 12 -12.89 -5.40 14.43
CA LEU A 12 -12.34 -6.74 14.59
C LEU A 12 -12.07 -7.09 16.07
N ALA A 13 -11.57 -6.12 16.85
CA ALA A 13 -11.37 -6.30 18.29
C ALA A 13 -12.70 -6.57 19.03
N GLN A 14 -13.78 -5.86 18.66
CA GLN A 14 -15.12 -6.11 19.21
C GLN A 14 -15.67 -7.49 18.85
N ALA A 15 -15.30 -8.03 17.69
CA ALA A 15 -15.67 -9.37 17.25
C ALA A 15 -14.75 -10.47 17.82
N GLY A 16 -13.60 -10.13 18.41
CA GLY A 16 -12.59 -11.10 18.84
C GLY A 16 -11.83 -11.75 17.67
N GLU A 17 -11.69 -11.03 16.57
CA GLU A 17 -11.09 -11.49 15.31
C GLU A 17 -9.75 -10.78 15.04
N GLY A 18 -8.89 -11.43 14.24
CA GLY A 18 -7.70 -10.80 13.66
C GLY A 18 -7.98 -10.22 12.28
N ALA A 19 -7.13 -9.32 11.80
CA ALA A 19 -7.24 -8.78 10.45
C ALA A 19 -6.62 -9.73 9.41
N PHE A 20 -7.34 -9.98 8.30
CA PHE A 20 -6.77 -10.60 7.12
C PHE A 20 -6.52 -9.56 6.02
N GLY A 21 -5.23 -9.28 5.75
CA GLY A 21 -4.79 -8.43 4.65
C GLY A 21 -4.30 -9.23 3.45
N ALA A 22 -4.83 -8.94 2.26
CA ALA A 22 -4.45 -9.62 1.02
C ALA A 22 -3.61 -8.73 0.11
N PHE A 23 -2.45 -9.24 -0.33
CA PHE A 23 -1.58 -8.55 -1.28
C PHE A 23 -1.83 -8.99 -2.73
N VAL A 24 -1.94 -8.03 -3.66
CA VAL A 24 -1.92 -8.29 -5.11
C VAL A 24 -1.13 -7.23 -5.88
N MET A 25 -0.57 -7.60 -7.03
CA MET A 25 0.06 -6.65 -7.94
C MET A 25 -1.00 -6.00 -8.84
N LEU A 26 -1.07 -4.66 -8.86
CA LEU A 26 -2.01 -3.97 -9.75
C LEU A 26 -1.69 -4.24 -11.22
N GLY A 27 -2.73 -4.52 -11.99
CA GLY A 27 -2.62 -4.82 -13.42
C GLY A 27 -2.18 -6.24 -13.75
N ASP A 28 -1.96 -7.11 -12.75
CA ASP A 28 -1.69 -8.53 -12.97
C ASP A 28 -3.00 -9.36 -12.97
N PRO A 29 -3.24 -10.25 -13.96
CA PRO A 29 -2.51 -10.41 -15.22
C PRO A 29 -2.84 -9.35 -16.28
N THR A 30 -3.97 -8.65 -16.12
CA THR A 30 -4.37 -7.48 -16.92
C THR A 30 -5.09 -6.47 -16.01
N PRO A 31 -5.22 -5.19 -16.40
CA PRO A 31 -5.98 -4.21 -15.62
C PRO A 31 -7.42 -4.64 -15.29
N ASP A 32 -8.16 -5.18 -16.28
CA ASP A 32 -9.55 -5.63 -16.08
C ASP A 32 -9.62 -6.81 -15.11
N ALA A 33 -8.72 -7.79 -15.25
CA ALA A 33 -8.66 -8.93 -14.33
C ALA A 33 -8.25 -8.49 -12.92
N SER A 34 -7.31 -7.55 -12.81
CA SER A 34 -6.88 -6.97 -11.53
C SER A 34 -8.03 -6.27 -10.80
N ALA A 35 -8.89 -5.53 -11.50
CA ALA A 35 -10.09 -4.92 -10.91
C ALA A 35 -11.05 -5.97 -10.34
N ALA A 36 -11.30 -7.05 -11.09
CA ALA A 36 -12.15 -8.15 -10.65
C ALA A 36 -11.54 -8.93 -9.46
N ILE A 37 -10.21 -9.10 -9.45
CA ILE A 37 -9.49 -9.73 -8.32
C ILE A 37 -9.66 -8.90 -7.05
N LEU A 38 -9.51 -7.57 -7.12
CA LEU A 38 -9.69 -6.70 -5.96
C LEU A 38 -11.10 -6.83 -5.36
N ASP A 39 -12.14 -6.90 -6.20
CA ASP A 39 -13.51 -7.11 -5.71
C ASP A 39 -13.67 -8.49 -5.07
N ALA A 40 -13.14 -9.53 -5.71
CA ALA A 40 -13.22 -10.90 -5.22
C ALA A 40 -12.50 -11.07 -3.86
N LEU A 41 -11.42 -10.32 -3.61
CA LEU A 41 -10.76 -10.31 -2.31
C LEU A 41 -11.67 -9.75 -1.21
N VAL A 42 -12.36 -8.64 -1.49
CA VAL A 42 -13.31 -8.06 -0.53
C VAL A 42 -14.50 -8.99 -0.31
N ASP A 43 -15.10 -9.51 -1.38
CA ASP A 43 -16.21 -10.46 -1.31
C ASP A 43 -15.82 -11.76 -0.58
N GLY A 44 -14.54 -12.15 -0.70
CA GLY A 44 -13.94 -13.28 0.00
C GLY A 44 -13.61 -13.03 1.47
N GLY A 45 -13.81 -11.81 1.98
CA GLY A 45 -13.63 -11.47 3.39
C GLY A 45 -12.27 -10.85 3.75
N ALA A 46 -11.52 -10.29 2.79
CA ALA A 46 -10.35 -9.48 3.12
C ALA A 46 -10.76 -8.21 3.89
N ASP A 47 -10.17 -8.00 5.06
CA ASP A 47 -10.42 -6.81 5.88
C ASP A 47 -9.73 -5.58 5.30
N MET A 48 -8.57 -5.78 4.68
CA MET A 48 -7.81 -4.77 3.94
C MET A 48 -7.18 -5.38 2.70
N VAL A 49 -6.88 -4.52 1.73
CA VAL A 49 -6.09 -4.88 0.56
C VAL A 49 -4.77 -4.12 0.58
N GLU A 50 -3.68 -4.83 0.30
CA GLU A 50 -2.38 -4.24 0.02
C GLU A 50 -2.08 -4.44 -1.46
N VAL A 51 -1.56 -3.42 -2.11
CA VAL A 51 -1.35 -3.44 -3.56
C VAL A 51 0.05 -3.02 -3.95
N GLY A 52 0.62 -3.75 -4.91
CA GLY A 52 1.86 -3.37 -5.57
C GLY A 52 1.61 -2.47 -6.78
N ILE A 53 2.45 -1.45 -6.97
CA ILE A 53 2.61 -0.79 -8.27
C ILE A 53 3.75 -1.52 -9.01
N PRO A 54 3.51 -2.07 -10.21
CA PRO A 54 4.51 -2.88 -10.89
C PRO A 54 5.74 -2.04 -11.25
N PHE A 55 6.92 -2.58 -10.93
CA PHE A 55 8.22 -1.95 -11.14
C PHE A 55 9.15 -2.90 -11.90
N SER A 56 10.05 -2.37 -12.72
CA SER A 56 10.99 -3.17 -13.52
C SER A 56 12.08 -3.83 -12.69
N ASP A 57 12.47 -3.19 -11.58
CA ASP A 57 13.61 -3.62 -10.75
C ASP A 57 13.21 -3.82 -9.27
N PRO A 58 12.25 -4.72 -8.97
CA PRO A 58 11.74 -4.93 -7.61
C PRO A 58 12.72 -5.78 -6.77
N ILE A 59 13.81 -5.17 -6.33
CA ILE A 59 14.95 -5.85 -5.68
C ILE A 59 14.62 -6.52 -4.33
N ALA A 60 13.54 -6.09 -3.66
CA ALA A 60 13.17 -6.60 -2.34
C ALA A 60 12.20 -7.79 -2.41
N ASP A 61 11.61 -8.05 -3.58
CA ASP A 61 10.55 -9.04 -3.74
C ASP A 61 11.07 -10.45 -4.06
N GLY A 62 10.30 -11.46 -3.67
CA GLY A 62 10.52 -12.85 -4.09
C GLY A 62 10.04 -13.13 -5.53
N PRO A 63 10.44 -14.27 -6.13
CA PRO A 63 10.22 -14.57 -7.55
C PRO A 63 8.74 -14.58 -7.97
N VAL A 64 7.82 -14.88 -7.04
CA VAL A 64 6.37 -14.86 -7.31
C VAL A 64 5.87 -13.44 -7.57
N ILE A 65 6.26 -12.49 -6.72
CA ILE A 65 5.85 -11.08 -6.84
C ILE A 65 6.56 -10.42 -8.02
N GLN A 66 7.84 -10.73 -8.24
CA GLN A 66 8.57 -10.28 -9.43
C GLN A 66 7.86 -10.74 -10.72
N ALA A 67 7.41 -12.01 -10.78
CA ALA A 67 6.68 -12.53 -11.94
C ALA A 67 5.32 -11.82 -12.15
N ALA A 68 4.62 -11.47 -11.07
CA ALA A 68 3.40 -10.67 -11.12
C ALA A 68 3.66 -9.26 -11.70
N ALA A 69 4.71 -8.59 -11.23
CA ALA A 69 5.12 -7.28 -11.78
C ALA A 69 5.42 -7.38 -13.28
N VAL A 70 6.17 -8.40 -13.72
CA VAL A 70 6.48 -8.62 -15.14
C VAL A 70 5.21 -8.83 -15.97
N ARG A 71 4.23 -9.61 -15.49
CA ARG A 71 2.95 -9.80 -16.19
C ARG A 71 2.18 -8.49 -16.31
N ALA A 72 2.05 -7.74 -15.21
CA ALA A 72 1.39 -6.44 -15.19
C ALA A 72 2.03 -5.44 -16.15
N LEU A 73 3.37 -5.34 -16.18
CA LEU A 73 4.11 -4.47 -17.10
C LEU A 73 3.88 -4.89 -18.56
N ARG A 74 3.91 -6.18 -18.86
CA ARG A 74 3.62 -6.71 -20.22
C ARG A 74 2.20 -6.42 -20.67
N ALA A 75 1.25 -6.34 -19.75
CA ALA A 75 -0.12 -5.93 -20.01
C ALA A 75 -0.30 -4.41 -20.19
N GLY A 76 0.78 -3.63 -20.17
CA GLY A 76 0.76 -2.18 -20.36
C GLY A 76 0.38 -1.38 -19.11
N THR A 77 0.47 -2.00 -17.92
CA THR A 77 0.15 -1.32 -16.66
C THR A 77 1.17 -0.23 -16.38
N THR A 78 0.67 0.96 -16.07
CA THR A 78 1.46 2.13 -15.65
C THR A 78 0.98 2.61 -14.29
N THR A 79 1.76 3.47 -13.62
CA THR A 79 1.34 4.12 -12.36
C THR A 79 -0.01 4.85 -12.52
N ALA A 80 -0.27 5.45 -13.69
CA ALA A 80 -1.55 6.11 -13.97
C ALA A 80 -2.72 5.10 -13.97
N VAL A 81 -2.55 3.96 -14.67
CA VAL A 81 -3.53 2.86 -14.67
C VAL A 81 -3.77 2.34 -13.25
N CYS A 82 -2.71 2.21 -12.44
CA CYS A 82 -2.84 1.80 -11.04
C CYS A 82 -3.71 2.77 -10.23
N PHE A 83 -3.52 4.08 -10.37
CA PHE A 83 -4.36 5.07 -9.67
C PHE A 83 -5.81 5.05 -10.17
N ASP A 84 -6.06 4.78 -11.45
CA ASP A 84 -7.42 4.64 -11.99
C ASP A 84 -8.13 3.40 -11.43
N LEU A 85 -7.42 2.27 -11.33
CA LEU A 85 -7.91 1.06 -10.66
C LEU A 85 -8.26 1.34 -9.19
N LEU A 86 -7.43 2.10 -8.49
CA LEU A 86 -7.65 2.45 -7.08
C LEU A 86 -8.84 3.39 -6.88
N ARG A 87 -9.03 4.39 -7.75
CA ARG A 87 -10.23 5.24 -7.73
C ARG A 87 -11.50 4.42 -7.95
N ALA A 88 -11.49 3.54 -8.94
CA ALA A 88 -12.62 2.65 -9.23
C ALA A 88 -12.89 1.71 -8.05
N PHE A 89 -11.86 1.10 -7.47
CA PHE A 89 -11.95 0.26 -6.26
C PHE A 89 -12.58 1.04 -5.11
N ARG A 90 -12.05 2.23 -4.78
CA ARG A 90 -12.55 3.07 -3.69
C ARG A 90 -14.02 3.44 -3.86
N SER A 91 -14.46 3.72 -5.09
CA SER A 91 -15.88 4.05 -5.36
C SER A 91 -16.84 2.90 -5.02
N ARG A 92 -16.38 1.65 -5.17
CA ARG A 92 -17.16 0.43 -4.91
C ARG A 92 -17.01 -0.05 -3.46
N HIS A 93 -15.83 0.15 -2.87
CA HIS A 93 -15.46 -0.31 -1.52
C HIS A 93 -15.04 0.89 -0.64
N PRO A 94 -16.00 1.75 -0.22
CA PRO A 94 -15.68 3.03 0.43
C PRO A 94 -15.04 2.91 1.81
N HIS A 95 -15.14 1.75 2.45
CA HIS A 95 -14.70 1.51 3.83
C HIS A 95 -13.53 0.53 3.98
N VAL A 96 -13.17 -0.21 2.92
CA VAL A 96 -12.04 -1.16 2.97
C VAL A 96 -10.72 -0.39 2.93
N PRO A 97 -9.81 -0.54 3.90
CA PRO A 97 -8.48 0.05 3.83
C PRO A 97 -7.70 -0.47 2.62
N VAL A 98 -7.03 0.44 1.90
CA VAL A 98 -6.10 0.10 0.81
C VAL A 98 -4.73 0.73 1.03
N GLY A 99 -3.72 -0.13 1.13
CA GLY A 99 -2.32 0.26 1.26
C GLY A 99 -1.54 0.00 -0.03
N ILE A 100 -0.60 0.88 -0.36
CA ILE A 100 0.35 0.66 -1.45
C ILE A 100 1.68 0.19 -0.87
N LEU A 101 2.17 -0.96 -1.32
CA LEU A 101 3.56 -1.37 -1.16
C LEU A 101 4.31 -1.03 -2.45
N THR A 102 5.35 -0.20 -2.36
CA THR A 102 6.07 0.31 -3.53
C THR A 102 7.56 0.53 -3.28
N TYR A 103 8.25 1.05 -4.29
CA TYR A 103 9.68 1.35 -4.29
C TYR A 103 9.92 2.85 -4.41
N ALA A 104 10.98 3.33 -3.76
CA ALA A 104 11.38 4.73 -3.66
C ALA A 104 11.51 5.39 -5.04
N ASN A 105 12.01 4.64 -6.03
CA ASN A 105 12.15 5.14 -7.40
C ASN A 105 10.80 5.55 -8.03
N LEU A 106 9.74 4.78 -7.81
CA LEU A 106 8.41 5.12 -8.34
C LEU A 106 7.85 6.39 -7.69
N VAL A 107 8.08 6.54 -6.37
CA VAL A 107 7.71 7.74 -5.61
C VAL A 107 8.50 8.95 -6.10
N ALA A 108 9.82 8.81 -6.28
CA ALA A 108 10.72 9.87 -6.69
C ALA A 108 10.48 10.33 -8.13
N ASN A 109 10.21 9.40 -9.06
CA ASN A 109 10.03 9.72 -10.48
C ASN A 109 8.82 10.62 -10.74
N ARG A 110 7.75 10.51 -9.94
CA ARG A 110 6.59 11.41 -9.99
C ARG A 110 6.81 12.71 -9.20
N GLY A 111 7.85 12.76 -8.37
CA GLY A 111 7.98 13.71 -7.28
C GLY A 111 7.19 13.23 -6.06
N ARG A 112 7.84 13.13 -4.91
CA ARG A 112 7.26 12.55 -3.69
C ARG A 112 5.95 13.21 -3.28
N ASP A 113 5.89 14.54 -3.27
CA ASP A 113 4.68 15.29 -2.93
C ASP A 113 3.51 14.96 -3.87
N ALA A 114 3.76 15.02 -5.18
CA ALA A 114 2.76 14.69 -6.20
C ALA A 114 2.35 13.21 -6.21
N PHE A 115 3.20 12.31 -5.72
CA PHE A 115 2.85 10.91 -5.51
C PHE A 115 1.85 10.75 -4.36
N TYR A 116 2.16 11.32 -3.19
CA TYR A 116 1.27 11.24 -2.03
C TYR A 116 -0.06 12.00 -2.23
N ALA A 117 -0.04 13.12 -2.96
CA ALA A 117 -1.27 13.80 -3.40
C ALA A 117 -2.14 12.87 -4.26
N ALA A 118 -1.53 12.18 -5.23
CA ALA A 118 -2.26 11.23 -6.08
C ALA A 118 -2.79 10.01 -5.31
N CYS A 119 -2.06 9.54 -4.29
CA CYS A 119 -2.54 8.51 -3.37
C CYS A 119 -3.82 8.97 -2.66
N ALA A 120 -3.79 10.15 -2.04
CA ALA A 120 -4.94 10.71 -1.34
C ALA A 120 -6.15 10.91 -2.27
N GLU A 121 -5.92 11.47 -3.46
CA GLU A 121 -6.97 11.63 -4.50
C GLU A 121 -7.56 10.29 -4.96
N ALA A 122 -6.76 9.23 -5.01
CA ALA A 122 -7.22 7.88 -5.35
C ALA A 122 -7.92 7.17 -4.18
N GLY A 123 -7.91 7.77 -2.98
CA GLY A 123 -8.49 7.21 -1.77
C GLY A 123 -7.63 6.11 -1.14
N VAL A 124 -6.31 6.16 -1.34
CA VAL A 124 -5.33 5.28 -0.69
C VAL A 124 -5.15 5.69 0.77
N ASP A 125 -5.14 4.71 1.67
CA ASP A 125 -5.04 4.95 3.12
C ASP A 125 -3.60 4.89 3.62
N SER A 126 -2.73 4.08 2.99
CA SER A 126 -1.34 3.95 3.42
C SER A 126 -0.34 3.71 2.28
N VAL A 127 0.92 4.03 2.55
CA VAL A 127 2.05 3.70 1.68
C VAL A 127 3.20 3.13 2.52
N LEU A 128 3.69 1.96 2.12
CA LEU A 128 4.95 1.35 2.51
C LEU A 128 5.93 1.50 1.35
N VAL A 129 7.11 2.07 1.62
CA VAL A 129 8.21 2.16 0.64
C VAL A 129 9.29 1.14 1.04
N ALA A 130 9.35 0.02 0.33
CA ALA A 130 10.05 -1.20 0.77
C ALA A 130 11.58 -1.03 0.85
N ASP A 131 12.15 -0.20 -0.02
CA ASP A 131 13.58 0.07 -0.14
C ASP A 131 14.01 1.38 0.54
N ALA A 132 13.12 2.05 1.29
CA ALA A 132 13.45 3.22 2.09
C ALA A 132 13.78 2.80 3.53
N PRO A 133 15.05 2.85 3.98
CA PRO A 133 15.40 2.51 5.36
C PRO A 133 14.86 3.57 6.34
N THR A 134 14.69 3.19 7.61
CA THR A 134 14.22 4.09 8.68
C THR A 134 15.03 5.38 8.81
N LEU A 135 16.33 5.34 8.49
CA LEU A 135 17.21 6.52 8.49
C LEU A 135 16.77 7.58 7.46
N GLU A 136 16.16 7.15 6.36
CA GLU A 136 15.71 8.00 5.26
C GLU A 136 14.18 8.18 5.24
N ALA A 137 13.48 7.75 6.30
CA ALA A 137 12.01 7.73 6.32
C ALA A 137 11.37 9.11 6.54
N GLU A 138 12.04 10.04 7.22
CA GLU A 138 11.48 11.36 7.59
C GLU A 138 10.85 12.11 6.40
N PRO A 139 11.49 12.20 5.23
CA PRO A 139 10.93 12.91 4.09
C PRO A 139 9.67 12.21 3.52
N TYR A 140 9.57 10.87 3.61
CA TYR A 140 8.37 10.11 3.25
C TYR A 140 7.25 10.31 4.26
N ALA A 141 7.55 10.17 5.55
CA ALA A 141 6.60 10.40 6.63
C ALA A 141 6.01 11.82 6.58
N ALA A 142 6.84 12.83 6.30
CA ALA A 142 6.40 14.21 6.17
C ALA A 142 5.45 14.43 5.00
N ALA A 143 5.74 13.86 3.82
CA ALA A 143 4.87 13.95 2.65
C ALA A 143 3.55 13.16 2.86
N ALA A 144 3.63 11.96 3.43
CA ALA A 144 2.47 11.15 3.76
C ALA A 144 1.52 11.91 4.71
N ARG A 145 2.06 12.49 5.79
CA ARG A 145 1.30 13.31 6.75
C ARG A 145 0.66 14.54 6.10
N MET A 146 1.34 15.20 5.16
CA MET A 146 0.80 16.37 4.47
C MET A 146 -0.47 16.05 3.66
N HIS A 147 -0.56 14.83 3.12
CA HIS A 147 -1.68 14.37 2.29
C HIS A 147 -2.62 13.42 3.02
N GLU A 148 -2.53 13.33 4.35
CA GLU A 148 -3.36 12.44 5.19
C GLU A 148 -3.28 10.95 4.78
N VAL A 149 -2.13 10.52 4.28
CA VAL A 149 -1.83 9.11 3.97
C VAL A 149 -0.95 8.54 5.08
N ALA A 150 -1.27 7.34 5.56
CA ALA A 150 -0.47 6.68 6.59
C ALA A 150 0.88 6.20 6.04
N HIS A 151 1.96 6.50 6.75
CA HIS A 151 3.29 5.98 6.44
C HIS A 151 3.49 4.65 7.18
N VAL A 152 3.45 3.54 6.45
CA VAL A 152 3.65 2.20 7.03
C VAL A 152 5.14 1.85 6.95
N MET A 153 5.65 1.26 8.02
CA MET A 153 7.06 0.91 8.17
C MET A 153 7.22 -0.53 8.62
N ILE A 154 8.33 -1.15 8.22
CA ILE A 154 8.68 -2.52 8.55
C ILE A 154 9.43 -2.59 9.89
N ALA A 155 9.06 -3.54 10.74
CA ALA A 155 9.80 -3.95 11.93
C ALA A 155 10.14 -5.45 11.87
N ALA A 156 11.34 -5.77 11.37
CA ALA A 156 11.85 -7.14 11.34
C ALA A 156 12.21 -7.67 12.74
N THR A 157 12.31 -9.00 12.88
CA THR A 157 12.61 -9.69 14.16
C THR A 157 13.93 -9.29 14.80
N ASN A 158 14.90 -8.80 14.03
CA ASN A 158 16.21 -8.33 14.49
C ASN A 158 16.35 -6.80 14.49
N THR A 159 15.25 -6.06 14.38
CA THR A 159 15.27 -4.58 14.37
C THR A 159 15.75 -4.06 15.73
N PRO A 160 16.82 -3.23 15.78
CA PRO A 160 17.30 -2.68 17.05
C PRO A 160 16.24 -1.80 17.72
N GLU A 161 16.23 -1.78 19.05
CA GLU A 161 15.26 -1.00 19.85
C GLU A 161 15.22 0.49 19.47
N ALA A 162 16.39 1.10 19.22
CA ALA A 162 16.47 2.49 18.76
C ALA A 162 15.75 2.73 17.41
N VAL A 163 15.75 1.73 16.52
CA VAL A 163 15.03 1.78 15.25
C VAL A 163 13.53 1.53 15.48
N LEU A 164 13.14 0.63 16.39
CA LEU A 164 11.74 0.42 16.76
C LEU A 164 11.08 1.69 17.32
N SER A 165 11.79 2.44 18.16
CA SER A 165 11.31 3.74 18.66
C SER A 165 11.00 4.71 17.51
N ARG A 166 11.84 4.69 16.47
CA ARG A 166 11.64 5.54 15.28
C ARG A 166 10.48 5.07 14.41
N VAL A 167 10.31 3.74 14.26
CA VAL A 167 9.14 3.14 13.61
C VAL A 167 7.85 3.55 14.34
N ALA A 168 7.82 3.49 15.67
CA ALA A 168 6.66 3.90 16.46
C ALA A 168 6.36 5.41 16.36
N GLU A 169 7.39 6.25 16.26
CA GLU A 169 7.24 7.70 16.12
C GLU A 169 6.68 8.12 14.76
N LEU A 170 7.21 7.52 13.67
CA LEU A 170 6.90 7.90 12.29
C LEU A 170 5.77 7.08 11.67
N GLY A 171 5.63 5.81 12.06
CA GLY A 171 4.68 4.87 11.50
C GLY A 171 3.22 5.23 11.83
N ARG A 172 2.31 5.03 10.88
CA ARG A 172 0.87 5.22 11.05
C ARG A 172 0.12 4.07 10.36
N GLY A 173 -1.14 3.85 10.73
CA GLY A 173 -1.97 2.77 10.19
C GLY A 173 -1.68 1.44 10.87
N TYR A 174 -0.56 0.79 10.51
CA TYR A 174 -0.07 -0.43 11.13
C TYR A 174 1.47 -0.51 11.01
N THR A 175 2.06 -1.47 11.71
CA THR A 175 3.48 -1.84 11.55
C THR A 175 3.54 -3.16 10.79
N TYR A 176 4.34 -3.21 9.73
CA TYR A 176 4.58 -4.43 8.95
C TYR A 176 5.64 -5.30 9.62
#